data_AF-U2LBC3-F1
#
_entry.id   AF-U2LBC3-F1
#
_cell.length_a   1.000
_cell.length_b   1.000
_cell.length_c   1.000
_cell.angle_alpha   90.00
_cell.angle_beta   90.00
_cell.angle_gamma   90.00
#
_symmetry.space_group_name_H-M   'P 1'
#
loop_
_entity.id
_entity.type
_entity.pdbx_description
1 polymer ?
#
loop_
_entity_poly.entity_id
_entity_poly.type
_entity_poly.pdbx_seq_one_letter_code
_entity_poly.pdbx_strand_id
1 'polypeptide(L)'
;MIDFNTFCTLYEDAKACDSEVKYVMERGWQEWMSEIADTDKIADVLRRIYTMANEGFAAVVRQYKNMRQMCQLLGIPYSTAQKWSLGKQKPASYLLMLMVYATVNYDKMQK
;
A
#
# COMPACT_ATOMS: atom_id res chain seq x y z
N MET A 1 -6.87 0.68 12.90
CA MET A 1 -5.89 1.02 11.84
C MET A 1 -4.96 -0.18 11.73
N ILE A 2 -4.39 -0.53 10.57
CA ILE A 2 -3.33 -1.56 10.57
C ILE A 2 -2.12 -0.91 11.23
N ASP A 3 -1.62 -1.46 12.33
CA ASP A 3 -0.42 -0.93 12.98
C ASP A 3 0.82 -1.16 12.10
N PHE A 4 1.86 -0.38 12.35
CA PHE A 4 3.04 -0.38 11.49
C PHE A 4 3.78 -1.72 11.46
N ASN A 5 3.89 -2.42 12.60
CA ASN A 5 4.62 -3.69 12.65
C ASN A 5 3.87 -4.79 11.90
N THR A 6 2.56 -4.88 12.11
CA THR A 6 1.70 -5.79 11.34
C THR A 6 1.77 -5.49 9.84
N PHE A 7 1.75 -4.21 9.48
CA PHE A 7 1.90 -3.80 8.08
C PHE A 7 3.26 -4.19 7.49
N CYS A 8 4.37 -4.01 8.21
CA CYS A 8 5.69 -4.41 7.73
C CYS A 8 5.74 -5.90 7.38
N THR A 9 5.16 -6.75 8.23
CA THR A 9 5.05 -8.19 7.97
C THR A 9 4.20 -8.46 6.73
N LEU A 10 3.01 -7.84 6.61
CA LEU A 10 2.15 -7.95 5.44
C LEU A 10 2.87 -7.54 4.15
N TYR A 11 3.62 -6.45 4.20
CA TYR A 11 4.34 -5.90 3.06
C TYR A 11 5.50 -6.80 2.59
N GLU A 12 6.30 -7.33 3.53
CA GLU A 12 7.38 -8.25 3.16
C GLU A 12 6.86 -9.61 2.71
N ASP A 13 5.80 -10.14 3.34
CA ASP A 13 5.11 -11.35 2.86
C ASP A 13 4.60 -11.17 1.43
N ALA A 14 4.02 -10.01 1.12
CA ALA A 14 3.54 -9.68 -0.21
C ALA A 14 4.66 -9.64 -1.26
N LYS A 15 5.87 -9.24 -0.86
CA LYS A 15 7.05 -9.24 -1.74
C LYS A 15 7.69 -10.62 -1.87
N ALA A 16 7.52 -11.49 -0.88
CA ALA A 16 8.04 -12.85 -0.88
C ALA A 16 7.09 -13.84 -1.56
N CYS A 17 5.81 -13.50 -1.71
CA CYS A 17 4.81 -14.37 -2.31
C CYS A 17 4.74 -14.18 -3.84
N ASP A 18 4.78 -15.29 -4.58
CA ASP A 18 4.74 -15.27 -6.05
C ASP A 18 3.34 -15.00 -6.64
N SER A 19 2.28 -15.07 -5.81
CA SER A 19 0.90 -14.99 -6.27
C SER A 19 0.02 -14.22 -5.30
N GLU A 20 -0.68 -13.20 -5.82
CA GLU A 20 -1.71 -12.45 -5.09
C GLU A 20 -2.77 -13.39 -4.48
N VAL A 21 -3.21 -14.39 -5.25
CA VAL A 21 -4.24 -15.33 -4.82
C VAL A 21 -3.77 -16.13 -3.60
N LYS A 22 -2.52 -16.62 -3.62
CA LYS A 22 -1.94 -17.32 -2.46
C LYS A 22 -1.81 -16.38 -1.26
N TYR A 23 -1.28 -15.18 -1.47
CA TYR A 23 -1.12 -14.17 -0.44
C TYR A 23 -2.43 -13.84 0.29
N VAL A 24 -3.55 -13.79 -0.45
CA VAL A 24 -4.87 -13.52 0.12
C VAL A 24 -5.49 -14.76 0.77
N MET A 25 -5.46 -15.92 0.09
CA MET A 25 -6.19 -17.12 0.53
C MET A 25 -5.49 -17.88 1.68
N GLU A 26 -4.17 -17.87 1.73
CA GLU A 26 -3.40 -18.57 2.79
C GLU A 26 -3.30 -17.71 4.06
N ARG A 27 -3.82 -16.49 4.05
CA ARG A 27 -3.78 -15.58 5.19
C ARG A 27 -4.78 -15.99 6.27
N GLY A 28 -4.29 -16.29 7.46
CA GLY A 28 -5.11 -16.47 8.65
C GLY A 28 -5.71 -15.17 9.19
N TRP A 29 -6.71 -15.31 10.07
CA TRP A 29 -7.33 -14.16 10.77
C TRP A 29 -6.31 -13.41 11.64
N GLN A 30 -6.39 -12.08 11.65
CA GLN A 30 -5.52 -11.20 12.44
C GLN A 30 -6.34 -10.11 13.14
N GLU A 31 -5.82 -9.55 14.24
CA GLU A 31 -6.56 -8.59 15.06
C GLU A 31 -7.06 -7.37 14.28
N TRP A 32 -6.27 -6.81 13.36
CA TRP A 32 -6.71 -5.65 12.55
C TRP A 32 -7.91 -5.95 11.63
N MET A 33 -8.18 -7.23 11.32
CA MET A 33 -9.31 -7.65 10.49
C MET A 33 -10.65 -7.47 11.21
N SER A 34 -10.67 -7.53 12.54
CA SER A 34 -11.91 -7.33 13.32
C SER A 34 -12.48 -5.92 13.15
N GLU A 35 -11.65 -4.94 12.79
CA GLU A 35 -12.10 -3.57 12.53
C GLU A 35 -12.79 -3.39 11.18
N ILE A 36 -12.62 -4.33 10.24
CA ILE A 36 -13.15 -4.23 8.88
C ILE A 36 -14.46 -5.02 8.73
N ALA A 37 -14.69 -6.02 9.59
CA ALA A 37 -15.89 -6.87 9.72
C ALA A 37 -16.39 -7.59 8.45
N ASP A 38 -15.90 -7.19 7.27
CA ASP A 38 -16.28 -7.64 5.94
C ASP A 38 -15.05 -8.29 5.29
N THR A 39 -15.17 -9.59 5.01
CA THR A 39 -14.11 -10.42 4.42
C THR A 39 -13.70 -9.97 3.04
N ASP A 40 -14.61 -9.42 2.24
CA ASP A 40 -14.27 -8.94 0.89
C ASP A 40 -13.43 -7.68 0.98
N LYS A 41 -13.75 -6.79 1.92
CA LYS A 41 -12.93 -5.59 2.19
C LYS A 41 -11.55 -5.95 2.74
N ILE A 42 -11.45 -7.00 3.57
CA ILE A 42 -10.15 -7.50 4.05
C ILE A 42 -9.32 -8.01 2.88
N ALA A 43 -9.93 -8.82 1.99
CA ALA A 43 -9.28 -9.31 0.78
C ALA A 43 -8.81 -8.15 -0.11
N ASP A 44 -9.63 -7.13 -0.32
CA ASP A 44 -9.27 -5.96 -1.12
C ASP A 44 -8.09 -5.17 -0.53
N VAL A 45 -8.03 -5.03 0.80
CA VAL A 45 -6.87 -4.42 1.47
C VAL A 45 -5.61 -5.23 1.21
N LEU A 46 -5.68 -6.56 1.33
CA LEU A 46 -4.55 -7.45 1.06
C LEU A 46 -4.10 -7.35 -0.41
N ARG A 47 -5.04 -7.39 -1.37
CA ARG A 47 -4.74 -7.22 -2.79
C ARG A 47 -4.05 -5.89 -3.06
N ARG A 48 -4.56 -4.79 -2.49
CA ARG A 48 -3.96 -3.46 -2.63
C ARG A 48 -2.52 -3.42 -2.10
N ILE A 49 -2.25 -4.02 -0.94
CA ILE A 49 -0.88 -4.14 -0.40
C ILE A 49 0.00 -4.90 -1.39
N TYR A 50 -0.47 -6.05 -1.87
CA TYR A 50 0.27 -6.90 -2.81
C TYR A 50 0.60 -6.17 -4.11
N THR A 51 -0.39 -5.53 -4.74
CA THR A 51 -0.21 -4.77 -5.98
C THR A 51 0.80 -3.64 -5.77
N MET A 52 0.67 -2.85 -4.70
CA MET A 52 1.58 -1.72 -4.48
C MET A 52 3.00 -2.15 -4.11
N ALA A 53 3.16 -3.26 -3.40
CA ALA A 53 4.46 -3.80 -3.03
C ALA A 53 5.24 -4.32 -4.25
N ASN A 54 4.54 -4.93 -5.21
CA ASN A 54 5.15 -5.56 -6.40
C ASN A 54 5.24 -4.61 -7.60
N GLU A 55 4.24 -3.78 -7.86
CA GLU A 55 4.24 -2.82 -8.99
C GLU A 55 4.83 -1.44 -8.62
N GLY A 56 5.07 -1.21 -7.33
CA GLY A 56 5.75 -0.02 -6.82
C GLY A 56 4.97 1.29 -6.99
N PHE A 57 5.70 2.38 -7.20
CA PHE A 57 5.17 3.75 -7.15
C PHE A 57 3.96 3.98 -8.08
N ALA A 58 3.95 3.37 -9.26
CA ALA A 58 2.85 3.53 -10.20
C ALA A 58 1.52 2.98 -9.64
N ALA A 59 1.56 1.86 -8.92
CA ALA A 59 0.37 1.29 -8.29
C ALA A 59 -0.11 2.12 -7.08
N VAL A 60 0.80 2.78 -6.36
CA VAL A 60 0.45 3.75 -5.31
C VAL A 60 -0.34 4.91 -5.91
N VAL A 61 0.13 5.51 -7.01
CA VAL A 61 -0.56 6.63 -7.67
C VAL A 61 -1.98 6.27 -8.09
N ARG A 62 -2.23 5.02 -8.54
CA ARG A 62 -3.57 4.54 -8.93
C ARG A 62 -4.57 4.49 -7.78
N GLN A 63 -4.13 4.54 -6.53
CA GLN A 63 -5.01 4.58 -5.36
C GLN A 63 -5.59 5.98 -5.10
N TYR A 64 -5.14 6.99 -5.84
CA TYR A 64 -5.56 8.37 -5.71
C TYR A 64 -6.21 8.85 -7.00
N LYS A 65 -6.99 9.93 -6.92
CA LYS A 65 -7.61 10.56 -8.12
C LYS A 65 -6.57 10.97 -9.15
N ASN A 66 -5.40 11.43 -8.69
CA ASN A 66 -4.25 11.77 -9.51
C ASN A 66 -2.98 11.93 -8.65
N MET A 67 -1.82 11.99 -9.31
CA MET A 67 -0.52 12.15 -8.65
C MET A 67 -0.41 13.43 -7.81
N ARG A 68 -1.11 14.52 -8.18
CA ARG A 68 -1.10 15.77 -7.40
C ARG A 68 -1.77 15.59 -6.05
N GLN A 69 -2.92 14.92 -6.00
CA GLN A 69 -3.61 14.60 -4.75
C GLN A 69 -2.72 13.73 -3.85
N MET A 70 -2.11 12.67 -4.40
CA MET A 70 -1.16 11.83 -3.66
C MET A 70 -0.01 12.64 -3.07
N CYS A 71 0.60 13.53 -3.86
CA CYS A 71 1.71 14.38 -3.40
C CYS A 71 1.31 15.28 -2.22
N GLN A 72 0.11 15.87 -2.28
CA GLN A 72 -0.42 16.71 -1.20
C GLN A 72 -0.64 15.90 0.08
N LEU A 73 -1.20 14.70 -0.04
CA LEU A 73 -1.52 13.84 1.10
C LEU A 73 -0.28 13.21 1.75
N LEU A 74 0.69 12.81 0.94
CA LEU A 74 1.91 12.14 1.42
C LEU A 74 3.06 13.12 1.70
N GLY A 75 2.86 14.43 1.48
CA GLY A 75 3.90 15.44 1.66
C GLY A 75 5.08 15.30 0.70
N ILE A 76 4.86 14.74 -0.49
CA ILE A 76 5.90 14.46 -1.48
C ILE A 76 5.96 15.61 -2.50
N PRO A 77 7.13 16.20 -2.76
CA PRO A 77 7.27 17.19 -3.82
C PRO A 77 6.88 16.62 -5.19
N TYR A 78 6.03 17.34 -5.93
CA TYR A 78 5.54 16.88 -7.24
C TYR A 78 6.66 16.59 -8.24
N SER A 79 7.74 17.37 -8.22
CA SER A 79 8.92 17.17 -9.06
C SER A 79 9.62 15.83 -8.78
N THR A 80 9.64 15.39 -7.51
CA THR A 80 10.18 14.09 -7.09
C THR A 80 9.27 12.96 -7.57
N ALA A 81 7.97 13.06 -7.35
CA ALA A 81 6.98 12.11 -7.83
C ALA A 81 7.02 11.95 -9.37
N GLN A 82 7.19 13.04 -10.10
CA GLN A 82 7.34 13.02 -11.56
C GLN A 82 8.60 12.27 -12.01
N LYS A 83 9.74 12.44 -11.33
CA LYS A 83 10.97 11.68 -11.63
C LYS A 83 10.76 10.17 -11.43
N TRP A 84 10.03 9.78 -10.38
CA TRP A 84 9.68 8.38 -10.13
C TRP A 84 8.73 7.82 -11.18
N SER A 85 7.69 8.59 -11.55
CA SER A 85 6.75 8.19 -12.60
C SER A 85 7.40 8.02 -13.97
N LEU A 86 8.43 8.81 -14.27
CA LEU A 86 9.19 8.72 -15.52
C LEU A 86 10.32 7.68 -15.47
N GLY A 87 10.51 6.98 -14.36
CA GLY A 87 11.61 6.02 -14.17
C GLY A 87 13.00 6.65 -14.12
N LYS A 88 13.12 7.98 -14.05
CA LYS A 88 14.41 8.70 -13.96
C LYS A 88 15.10 8.49 -12.61
N GLN A 89 14.32 8.18 -11.59
CA GLN A 89 14.77 7.83 -10.25
C GLN A 89 13.80 6.80 -9.67
N LYS A 90 14.24 5.95 -8.74
CA LYS A 90 13.35 5.08 -7.96
C LYS A 90 13.20 5.62 -6.54
N PRO A 91 12.02 5.54 -5.92
CA PRO A 91 11.90 5.81 -4.49
C PRO A 91 12.75 4.79 -3.71
N ALA A 92 13.31 5.20 -2.57
CA ALA A 92 13.95 4.26 -1.66
C ALA A 92 12.93 3.19 -1.20
N SER A 93 13.37 1.95 -1.00
CA SER A 93 12.48 0.84 -0.66
C SER A 93 11.65 1.13 0.59
N TYR A 94 12.28 1.68 1.63
CA TYR A 94 11.61 2.09 2.86
C TYR A 94 10.58 3.20 2.63
N LEU A 95 10.91 4.18 1.77
CA LEU A 95 9.98 5.26 1.44
C LEU A 95 8.76 4.74 0.69
N LEU A 96 8.94 3.78 -0.23
CA LEU A 96 7.83 3.10 -0.89
C LEU A 96 6.95 2.35 0.11
N MET A 97 7.54 1.59 1.03
CA MET A 97 6.81 0.92 2.09
C MET A 97 5.97 1.90 2.94
N LEU A 98 6.54 3.06 3.31
CA LEU A 98 5.81 4.11 4.04
C LEU A 98 4.66 4.72 3.22
N MET A 99 4.87 4.94 1.91
CA MET A 99 3.80 5.41 1.02
C MET A 99 2.64 4.40 1.00
N VAL A 100 2.93 3.10 0.90
CA VAL A 100 1.92 2.04 0.91
C VAL A 100 1.19 1.99 2.25
N TYR A 101 1.92 2.05 3.37
CA TYR A 101 1.33 2.10 4.72
C TYR A 101 0.32 3.24 4.87
N ALA A 102 0.73 4.45 4.47
CA ALA A 102 -0.12 5.63 4.51
C ALA A 102 -1.33 5.49 3.57
N THR A 103 -1.15 4.91 2.38
CA THR A 103 -2.20 4.73 1.39
C THR A 103 -3.29 3.74 1.86
N VAL A 104 -2.88 2.63 2.49
CA VAL A 104 -3.82 1.61 2.99
C VAL A 104 -4.62 2.13 4.19
N ASN A 105 -4.00 2.94 5.05
CA ASN A 105 -4.67 3.52 6.21
C ASN A 105 -5.38 4.85 5.92
N TYR A 106 -5.31 5.37 4.69
CA TYR A 106 -5.84 6.69 4.33
C TYR A 106 -7.34 6.87 4.66
N ASP A 107 -8.17 5.89 4.31
CA ASP A 107 -9.62 5.95 4.57
C ASP A 107 -9.96 6.01 6.07
N LYS A 108 -9.03 5.56 6.93
CA LYS A 108 -9.15 5.61 8.39
C LYS A 108 -8.54 6.89 9.00
N MET A 109 -7.79 7.69 8.23
CA MET A 109 -7.20 8.97 8.69
C MET A 109 -8.10 10.19 8.45
N GLN A 110 -9.19 10.04 7.67
CA GLN A 110 -10.15 11.10 7.36
C GLN A 110 -11.41 11.08 8.25
N LYS A 111 -11.46 10.21 9.26
CA LYS A 111 -12.50 10.17 10.30
C LYS A 111 -11.98 10.77 11.59
#